data_AF-A0A0D1E1B4-F1
#
_entry.id   AF-A0A0D1E1B4-F1
#
_cell.length_a   1.000
_cell.length_b   1.000
_cell.length_c   1.000
_cell.angle_alpha   90.00
_cell.angle_beta   90.00
_cell.angle_gamma   90.00
#
_symmetry.space_group_name_H-M   'P 1'
#
loop_
_entity.id
_entity.type
_entity.pdbx_description
1 polymer ?
#
loop_
_entity_poly.entity_id
_entity_poly.type
_entity_poly.pdbx_seq_one_letter_code
_entity_poly.pdbx_strand_id
1 'polypeptide(L)'
;MSSAIYSLPFAKDIISSITGGKDPLYNLSWAGVPLSLLLAAIPHWYTIYLAESNKVQGGWSNVNPRFWVQSLIAKGQTKKLTPLELQILRGQSCQANSFENVPLFVASLLWANYTGLQVGTINNFVVGYLVSRAIYTLLYLKTTGKAESFARTLVFNFGIVWIITIWLKGAWKISPVLK
;
A
#
# COMPACT_ATOMS: atom_id res chain seq x y z
N MET A 1 4.24 2.29 -24.47
CA MET A 1 2.79 2.29 -24.77
C MET A 1 2.24 3.63 -24.35
N SER A 2 1.68 4.42 -25.28
CA SER A 2 0.98 5.65 -24.93
C SER A 2 -0.19 5.29 -24.03
N SER A 3 -0.25 5.85 -22.81
CA SER A 3 -1.37 5.63 -21.89
C SER A 3 -2.71 5.88 -22.60
N ALA A 4 -3.74 5.09 -22.30
CA ALA A 4 -5.10 5.29 -22.81
C ALA A 4 -5.63 6.70 -22.49
N ILE A 5 -5.08 7.36 -21.47
CA ILE A 5 -5.39 8.75 -21.13
C ILE A 5 -5.03 9.71 -22.27
N TYR A 6 -4.02 9.41 -23.09
CA TYR A 6 -3.60 10.27 -24.20
C TYR A 6 -4.47 10.12 -25.46
N SER A 7 -5.43 9.20 -25.49
CA SER A 7 -6.43 9.17 -26.58
C SER A 7 -7.52 10.23 -26.40
N LEU A 8 -7.62 10.83 -25.22
CA LEU A 8 -8.54 11.94 -24.95
C LEU A 8 -7.96 13.24 -25.51
N PRO A 9 -8.69 13.96 -26.38
CA PRO A 9 -8.14 15.09 -27.14
C PRO A 9 -7.65 16.26 -26.27
N PHE A 10 -8.22 16.43 -25.06
CA PHE A 10 -7.83 17.48 -24.12
C PHE A 10 -6.78 17.05 -23.08
N ALA A 11 -6.60 15.74 -22.87
CA ALA A 11 -5.80 15.25 -21.75
C ALA A 11 -4.31 15.52 -21.95
N LYS A 12 -3.82 15.41 -23.20
CA LYS A 12 -2.42 15.65 -23.52
C LYS A 12 -2.03 17.11 -23.26
N ASP A 13 -2.86 18.06 -23.67
CA ASP A 13 -2.58 19.50 -23.52
C ASP A 13 -2.65 19.93 -22.05
N ILE A 14 -3.66 19.46 -21.30
CA ILE A 14 -3.78 19.72 -19.87
C ILE A 14 -2.57 19.15 -19.12
N ILE A 15 -2.21 17.89 -19.37
CA ILE A 15 -1.06 17.26 -18.70
C ILE A 15 0.22 18.03 -19.04
N SER A 16 0.44 18.34 -20.32
CA SER A 16 1.61 19.09 -20.78
C SER A 16 1.74 20.46 -20.08
N SER A 17 0.63 21.18 -19.90
CA SER A 17 0.63 22.48 -19.21
C SER A 17 1.01 22.40 -17.73
N ILE A 18 0.61 21.34 -17.03
CA ILE A 18 0.84 21.17 -15.59
C ILE A 18 2.24 20.60 -15.32
N THR A 19 2.75 19.74 -16.21
CA THR A 19 4.02 19.03 -16.01
C THR A 19 5.21 19.70 -16.69
N GLY A 20 4.99 20.82 -17.40
CA GLY A 20 6.02 21.46 -18.22
C GLY A 20 6.46 20.58 -19.39
N GLY A 21 5.50 19.90 -20.04
CA GLY A 21 5.75 19.03 -21.20
C GLY A 21 6.27 17.63 -20.86
N LYS A 22 6.37 17.25 -19.58
CA LYS A 22 6.82 15.91 -19.16
C LYS A 22 5.67 14.91 -19.14
N ASP A 23 5.92 13.67 -19.51
CA ASP A 23 4.96 12.57 -19.36
C ASP A 23 5.07 11.98 -17.94
N PRO A 24 4.09 12.20 -17.05
CA PRO A 24 4.11 11.67 -15.69
C PRO A 24 3.80 10.16 -15.63
N LEU A 25 3.28 9.57 -16.70
CA LEU A 25 2.95 8.15 -16.78
C LEU A 25 4.08 7.32 -17.39
N TYR A 26 5.10 7.97 -17.96
CA TYR A 26 6.26 7.30 -18.53
C TYR A 26 6.96 6.43 -17.49
N ASN A 27 7.34 6.98 -16.33
CA ASN A 27 7.96 6.23 -15.23
C ASN A 27 7.23 6.53 -13.92
N LEU A 28 6.56 5.53 -13.36
CA LEU A 28 5.71 5.67 -12.17
C LEU A 28 6.48 5.76 -10.84
N SER A 29 7.82 5.78 -10.89
CA SER A 29 8.64 5.86 -9.68
C SER A 29 8.35 7.11 -8.83
N TRP A 30 8.05 8.25 -9.46
CA TRP A 30 7.75 9.49 -8.72
C TRP A 30 6.48 9.38 -7.88
N ALA A 31 5.48 8.63 -8.36
CA ALA A 31 4.19 8.45 -7.69
C ALA A 31 4.17 7.23 -6.76
N GLY A 32 5.04 6.24 -7.00
CA GLY A 32 5.02 4.98 -6.27
C GLY A 32 5.12 5.17 -4.75
N VAL A 33 6.12 5.93 -4.30
CA VAL A 33 6.36 6.17 -2.86
C VAL A 33 5.18 6.90 -2.19
N PRO A 34 4.73 8.08 -2.65
CA PRO A 34 3.62 8.78 -2.01
C PRO A 34 2.32 7.95 -2.05
N LEU A 35 2.03 7.26 -3.15
CA LEU A 35 0.84 6.39 -3.22
C LEU A 35 0.92 5.22 -2.24
N SER A 36 2.11 4.64 -2.03
CA SER A 36 2.29 3.55 -1.06
C SER A 36 2.04 4.01 0.38
N LEU A 37 2.47 5.23 0.72
CA LEU A 37 2.25 5.85 2.03
C LEU A 37 0.77 6.17 2.25
N LEU A 38 0.12 6.77 1.25
CA LEU A 38 -1.32 7.06 1.32
C LEU A 38 -2.11 5.78 1.51
N LEU A 39 -1.80 4.74 0.73
CA LEU A 39 -2.47 3.45 0.83
C LEU A 39 -2.26 2.77 2.19
N ALA A 40 -1.08 2.92 2.78
CA ALA A 40 -0.80 2.47 4.14
C ALA A 40 -1.60 3.23 5.22
N ALA A 41 -1.86 4.52 5.00
CA ALA A 41 -2.58 5.39 5.93
C ALA A 41 -4.11 5.30 5.85
N ILE A 42 -4.69 4.96 4.69
CA ILE A 42 -6.14 4.85 4.50
C ILE A 42 -6.86 4.04 5.60
N PRO A 43 -6.44 2.81 5.97
CA PRO A 43 -7.15 2.04 7.00
C PRO A 43 -7.10 2.71 8.38
N HIS A 44 -6.07 3.51 8.66
CA HIS A 44 -5.99 4.30 9.88
C HIS A 44 -7.02 5.43 9.89
N TRP A 45 -7.05 6.27 8.86
CA TRP A 45 -8.01 7.38 8.79
C TRP A 45 -9.45 6.90 8.80
N TYR A 46 -9.74 5.81 8.09
CA TYR A 46 -11.05 5.19 8.10
C TYR A 46 -11.46 4.73 9.51
N THR A 47 -10.55 4.10 10.26
CA THR A 47 -10.86 3.60 11.60
C THR A 47 -10.86 4.68 12.68
N ILE A 48 -10.12 5.78 12.51
CA ILE A 48 -10.28 7.01 13.32
C ILE A 48 -11.70 7.53 13.17
N TYR A 49 -12.17 7.70 11.93
CA TYR A 49 -13.52 8.17 11.66
C TYR A 49 -14.56 7.28 12.33
N LEU A 50 -14.43 5.96 12.22
CA LEU A 50 -15.34 5.01 12.88
C LEU A 50 -15.31 5.13 14.40
N ALA A 51 -14.12 5.19 15.00
CA ALA A 51 -13.97 5.30 16.45
C ALA A 51 -14.60 6.59 16.99
N GLU A 52 -14.37 7.72 16.30
CA GLU A 52 -14.87 9.03 16.71
C GLU A 52 -16.38 9.16 16.53
N SER A 53 -16.89 8.80 15.35
CA SER A 53 -18.33 8.92 15.03
C SER A 53 -19.21 8.01 15.90
N ASN A 54 -18.70 6.85 16.30
CA ASN A 54 -19.43 5.90 17.15
C ASN A 54 -19.07 6.01 18.64
N LYS A 55 -18.24 7.00 19.02
CA LYS A 55 -17.78 7.24 20.40
C LYS A 55 -17.21 5.97 21.07
N VAL A 56 -16.49 5.15 20.29
CA VAL A 56 -15.78 3.98 20.82
C VAL A 56 -14.73 4.48 21.81
N GLN A 57 -14.76 3.97 23.04
CA GLN A 57 -13.94 4.49 24.15
C GLN A 57 -14.09 6.00 24.42
N GLY A 58 -15.27 6.57 24.12
CA GLY A 58 -15.51 8.01 24.25
C GLY A 58 -15.11 8.84 23.03
N GLY A 59 -14.61 8.20 21.96
CA GLY A 59 -14.09 8.85 20.76
C GLY A 59 -12.60 8.55 20.57
N TRP A 60 -12.07 8.95 19.42
CA TRP A 60 -10.67 8.75 19.11
C TRP A 60 -9.78 9.76 19.83
N SER A 61 -8.70 9.30 20.47
CA SER A 61 -7.75 10.19 21.14
C SER A 61 -6.51 10.45 20.27
N ASN A 62 -6.39 11.68 19.77
CA ASN A 62 -5.18 12.16 19.09
C ASN A 62 -4.03 12.49 20.06
N VAL A 63 -4.29 12.60 21.36
CA VAL A 63 -3.27 12.87 22.37
C VAL A 63 -2.33 11.67 22.53
N ASN A 64 -2.88 10.44 22.50
CA ASN A 64 -2.09 9.23 22.53
C ASN A 64 -2.78 8.09 21.73
N PRO A 65 -2.71 8.13 20.39
CA PRO A 65 -3.44 7.20 19.53
C PRO A 65 -2.97 5.74 19.71
N ARG A 66 -1.67 5.54 19.99
CA ARG A 66 -1.14 4.19 20.24
C ARG A 66 -1.70 3.61 21.53
N PHE A 67 -1.74 4.39 22.60
CA PHE A 67 -2.33 3.97 23.86
C PHE A 67 -3.84 3.70 23.75
N TRP A 68 -4.55 4.49 22.96
CA TRP A 68 -5.96 4.25 22.64
C TRP A 68 -6.17 2.85 22.03
N VAL A 69 -5.37 2.49 21.02
CA VAL A 69 -5.43 1.16 20.40
C VAL A 69 -5.10 0.05 21.40
N GLN A 70 -4.06 0.23 22.23
CA GLN A 70 -3.71 -0.74 23.27
C GLN A 70 -4.81 -0.92 24.31
N SER A 71 -5.48 0.16 24.69
CA SER A 71 -6.63 0.11 25.60
C SER A 71 -7.78 -0.71 25.03
N LEU A 72 -8.01 -0.63 23.70
CA LEU A 72 -9.03 -1.42 23.03
C LEU A 72 -8.66 -2.90 22.94
N ILE A 73 -7.38 -3.21 22.73
CA ILE A 73 -6.85 -4.58 22.80
C ILE A 73 -7.03 -5.15 24.22
N ALA A 74 -6.66 -4.40 25.26
CA ALA A 74 -6.80 -4.81 26.66
C ALA A 74 -8.26 -5.06 27.05
N LYS A 75 -9.19 -4.24 26.55
CA LYS A 75 -10.63 -4.51 26.69
C LYS A 75 -11.00 -5.88 26.12
N GLY A 76 -10.46 -6.25 24.96
CA GLY A 76 -10.72 -7.54 24.31
C GLY A 76 -10.24 -8.77 25.07
N GLN A 77 -9.32 -8.61 26.03
CA GLN A 77 -8.84 -9.70 26.88
C GLN A 77 -9.80 -10.00 28.03
N THR A 78 -10.59 -9.02 28.45
CA THR A 78 -11.51 -9.14 29.60
C THR A 78 -12.97 -9.22 29.17
N LYS A 79 -13.32 -8.65 28.01
CA LYS A 79 -14.69 -8.57 27.49
C LYS A 79 -14.71 -8.85 25.99
N LYS A 80 -15.81 -9.48 25.54
CA LYS A 80 -16.03 -9.68 24.11
C LYS A 80 -16.17 -8.33 23.40
N LEU A 81 -15.35 -8.11 22.37
CA LEU A 81 -15.42 -6.92 21.53
C LEU A 81 -16.62 -6.98 20.58
N THR A 82 -17.18 -5.81 20.29
CA THR A 82 -18.21 -5.65 19.27
C THR A 82 -17.61 -5.83 17.87
N PRO A 83 -18.43 -6.13 16.84
CA PRO A 83 -17.96 -6.22 15.46
C PRO A 83 -17.24 -4.95 14.97
N LEU A 84 -17.74 -3.78 15.39
CA LEU A 84 -17.14 -2.48 15.08
C LEU A 84 -15.75 -2.31 15.71
N GLU A 85 -15.61 -2.64 16.99
CA GLU A 85 -14.31 -2.58 17.69
C GLU A 85 -13.29 -3.52 17.07
N LEU A 86 -13.71 -4.72 16.67
CA LEU A 86 -12.86 -5.65 15.94
C LEU A 86 -12.45 -5.10 14.58
N GLN A 87 -13.35 -4.40 13.87
CA GLN A 87 -13.03 -3.75 12.59
C GLN A 87 -12.01 -2.61 12.77
N ILE A 88 -12.16 -1.81 13.83
CA ILE A 88 -11.21 -0.75 14.17
C ILE A 88 -9.83 -1.34 14.44
N LEU A 89 -9.74 -2.38 15.29
CA LEU A 89 -8.47 -3.07 15.55
C LEU A 89 -7.86 -3.63 14.27
N ARG A 90 -8.66 -4.28 13.41
CA ARG A 90 -8.18 -4.78 12.11
C ARG A 90 -7.61 -3.67 11.24
N GLY A 91 -8.25 -2.50 11.15
CA GLY A 91 -7.71 -1.40 10.35
C GLY A 91 -6.40 -0.83 10.91
N GLN A 92 -6.27 -0.71 12.22
CA GLN A 92 -5.02 -0.28 12.86
C GLN A 92 -3.89 -1.31 12.66
N SER A 93 -4.20 -2.61 12.75
CA SER A 93 -3.24 -3.68 12.41
C SER A 93 -2.87 -3.69 10.92
N CYS A 94 -3.83 -3.42 10.04
CA CYS A 94 -3.58 -3.29 8.60
C CYS A 94 -2.63 -2.13 8.29
N GLN A 95 -2.84 -0.98 8.94
CA GLN A 95 -1.97 0.18 8.82
C GLN A 95 -0.53 -0.16 9.25
N ALA A 96 -0.35 -0.75 10.44
CA ALA A 96 0.96 -1.13 10.94
C ALA A 96 1.69 -2.05 9.95
N ASN A 97 1.02 -3.12 9.49
CA ASN A 97 1.58 -4.03 8.50
C ASN A 97 1.96 -3.33 7.18
N SER A 98 1.12 -2.40 6.72
CA SER A 98 1.43 -1.63 5.51
C SER A 98 2.67 -0.76 5.68
N PHE A 99 2.80 -0.03 6.80
CA PHE A 99 3.98 0.80 7.05
C PHE A 99 5.26 -0.01 7.26
N GLU A 100 5.19 -1.24 7.79
CA GLU A 100 6.34 -2.15 7.87
C GLU A 100 6.86 -2.54 6.47
N ASN A 101 5.99 -2.57 5.46
CA ASN A 101 6.34 -2.99 4.10
C ASN A 101 6.78 -1.82 3.18
N VAL A 102 6.36 -0.59 3.48
CA VAL A 102 6.70 0.60 2.67
C VAL A 102 8.22 0.77 2.50
N PRO A 103 9.07 0.69 3.56
CA PRO A 103 10.52 0.84 3.40
C PRO A 103 11.12 -0.15 2.39
N LEU A 104 10.65 -1.40 2.40
CA LEU A 104 11.12 -2.43 1.46
C LEU A 104 10.67 -2.13 0.02
N PHE A 105 9.46 -1.62 -0.16
CA PHE A 105 9.00 -1.14 -1.47
C PHE A 105 9.86 0.02 -1.98
N VAL A 106 10.14 1.02 -1.14
CA VAL A 106 11.01 2.16 -1.49
C VAL A 106 12.39 1.67 -1.89
N ALA A 107 13.02 0.82 -1.09
CA ALA A 107 14.33 0.26 -1.38
C ALA A 107 14.34 -0.51 -2.71
N SER A 108 13.30 -1.30 -2.98
CA SER A 108 13.16 -2.06 -4.23
C SER A 108 12.97 -1.14 -5.45
N LEU A 109 12.24 -0.04 -5.29
CA LEU A 109 12.05 0.95 -6.34
C LEU A 109 13.36 1.68 -6.66
N LEU A 110 14.13 2.04 -5.63
CA LEU A 110 15.46 2.63 -5.78
C LEU A 110 16.42 1.64 -6.46
N TRP A 111 16.42 0.38 -6.04
CA TRP A 111 17.20 -0.70 -6.66
C TRP A 111 16.88 -0.87 -8.15
N ALA A 112 15.60 -0.85 -8.52
CA ALA A 112 15.17 -0.99 -9.92
C ALA A 112 15.66 0.15 -10.80
N ASN A 113 15.61 1.39 -10.29
CA ASN A 113 16.13 2.56 -10.99
C ASN A 113 17.66 2.55 -11.05
N TYR A 114 18.34 2.21 -9.95
CA TYR A 114 19.80 2.13 -9.86
C TYR A 114 20.39 1.11 -10.84
N THR A 115 19.80 -0.08 -10.92
CA THR A 115 20.25 -1.15 -11.83
C THR A 115 19.86 -0.91 -13.30
N GLY A 116 19.15 0.18 -13.59
CA GLY A 116 18.75 0.54 -14.95
C GLY A 116 17.77 -0.48 -15.56
N LEU A 117 16.83 -1.01 -14.77
CA LEU A 117 15.78 -1.85 -15.30
C LEU A 117 14.90 -1.08 -16.29
N GLN A 118 14.34 -1.80 -17.27
CA GLN A 118 13.44 -1.20 -18.25
C GLN A 118 12.25 -0.54 -17.55
N VAL A 119 11.88 0.66 -18.00
CA VAL A 119 10.79 1.46 -17.41
C VAL A 119 9.46 0.68 -17.33
N GLY A 120 9.14 -0.14 -18.34
CA GLY A 120 7.97 -1.01 -18.29
C GLY A 120 8.01 -2.03 -17.14
N THR A 121 9.18 -2.56 -16.80
CA THR A 121 9.35 -3.47 -15.65
C THR A 121 9.16 -2.72 -14.34
N ILE A 122 9.69 -1.49 -14.23
CA ILE A 122 9.52 -0.63 -13.04
C ILE A 122 8.05 -0.29 -12.85
N ASN A 123 7.35 0.13 -13.91
CA ASN A 123 5.94 0.49 -13.85
C ASN A 123 5.06 -0.71 -13.47
N ASN A 124 5.32 -1.89 -14.03
CA ASN A 124 4.61 -3.12 -13.66
C ASN A 124 4.81 -3.47 -12.18
N PHE A 125 6.02 -3.28 -11.65
CA PHE A 125 6.28 -3.45 -10.22
C PHE A 125 5.50 -2.47 -9.37
N VAL A 126 5.54 -1.17 -9.68
CA VAL A 126 4.81 -0.13 -8.95
C VAL A 126 3.32 -0.44 -8.94
N VAL A 127 2.72 -0.69 -10.11
CA VAL A 127 1.29 -0.99 -10.24
C VAL A 127 0.94 -2.30 -9.53
N GLY A 128 1.68 -3.37 -9.79
CA GLY A 128 1.42 -4.69 -9.22
C GLY A 128 1.48 -4.69 -7.69
N TYR A 129 2.50 -4.03 -7.12
CA TYR A 129 2.62 -3.87 -5.68
C TYR A 129 1.49 -3.03 -5.10
N LEU A 130 1.22 -1.83 -5.64
CA LEU A 130 0.17 -0.95 -5.12
C LEU A 130 -1.23 -1.58 -5.22
N VAL A 131 -1.55 -2.25 -6.32
CA VAL A 131 -2.81 -3.00 -6.47
C VAL A 131 -2.91 -4.12 -5.43
N SER A 132 -1.82 -4.89 -5.20
CA SER A 132 -1.83 -5.91 -4.16
C SER A 132 -2.09 -5.31 -2.77
N ARG A 133 -1.51 -4.15 -2.45
CA ARG A 133 -1.72 -3.48 -1.16
C ARG A 133 -3.15 -2.93 -1.03
N ALA A 134 -3.76 -2.49 -2.13
CA ALA A 134 -5.14 -2.00 -2.14
C ALA A 134 -6.12 -3.15 -1.87
N ILE A 135 -5.97 -4.26 -2.59
CA ILE A 135 -6.78 -5.46 -2.38
C ILE A 135 -6.54 -6.02 -0.96
N TYR A 136 -5.29 -6.09 -0.51
CA TYR A 136 -4.94 -6.52 0.84
C TYR A 136 -5.65 -5.69 1.91
N THR A 137 -5.65 -4.36 1.77
CA THR A 137 -6.31 -3.44 2.70
C THR A 137 -7.82 -3.68 2.77
N LEU A 138 -8.47 -3.84 1.61
CA LEU A 138 -9.90 -4.15 1.54
C LEU A 138 -10.24 -5.48 2.20
N LEU A 139 -9.46 -6.53 1.93
CA LEU A 139 -9.62 -7.84 2.56
C LEU A 139 -9.39 -7.73 4.07
N TYR A 140 -8.34 -7.04 4.52
CA TYR A 140 -8.04 -6.92 5.94
C TYR A 140 -9.20 -6.32 6.75
N LEU A 141 -9.84 -5.28 6.21
CA LEU A 141 -10.96 -4.62 6.90
C LEU A 141 -12.22 -5.49 6.96
N LYS A 142 -12.50 -6.26 5.89
CA LYS A 142 -13.74 -7.02 5.72
C LYS A 142 -13.66 -8.47 6.19
N THR A 143 -12.49 -9.07 6.22
CA THR A 143 -12.30 -10.48 6.59
C THR A 143 -12.62 -10.71 8.06
N THR A 144 -13.57 -11.59 8.31
CA THR A 144 -13.98 -12.00 9.66
C THR A 144 -13.85 -13.51 9.89
N GLY A 145 -13.77 -14.30 8.81
CA GLY A 145 -13.62 -15.76 8.87
C GLY A 145 -12.19 -16.27 8.65
N LYS A 146 -11.91 -17.50 9.13
CA LYS A 146 -10.62 -18.18 8.92
C LYS A 146 -10.34 -18.46 7.44
N ALA A 147 -11.35 -18.86 6.67
CA ALA A 147 -11.21 -19.15 5.24
C ALA A 147 -10.81 -17.89 4.44
N GLU A 148 -11.48 -16.77 4.70
CA GLU A 148 -11.18 -15.46 4.09
C GLU A 148 -9.77 -14.96 4.43
N SER A 149 -9.23 -15.36 5.60
CA SER A 149 -7.87 -14.99 6.00
C SER A 149 -6.79 -15.55 5.08
N PHE A 150 -7.05 -16.68 4.39
CA PHE A 150 -6.13 -17.22 3.39
C PHE A 150 -6.04 -16.33 2.16
N ALA A 151 -7.16 -15.74 1.71
CA ALA A 151 -7.14 -14.80 0.59
C ALA A 151 -6.26 -13.57 0.91
N ARG A 152 -6.35 -13.05 2.14
CA ARG A 152 -5.48 -11.96 2.62
C ARG A 152 -4.00 -12.36 2.57
N THR A 153 -3.66 -13.56 3.02
CA THR A 153 -2.28 -14.08 3.00
C THR A 153 -1.77 -14.27 1.57
N LEU A 154 -2.60 -14.78 0.66
CA LEU A 154 -2.23 -14.93 -0.76
C LEU A 154 -1.93 -13.58 -1.41
N VAL A 155 -2.80 -12.59 -1.22
CA VAL A 155 -2.60 -11.23 -1.77
C VAL A 155 -1.38 -10.55 -1.17
N PHE A 156 -1.11 -10.76 0.13
CA PHE A 156 0.12 -10.27 0.76
C PHE A 156 1.36 -10.84 0.08
N ASN A 157 1.42 -12.16 -0.08
CA ASN A 157 2.56 -12.84 -0.70
C ASN A 157 2.72 -12.44 -2.17
N PHE A 158 1.64 -12.16 -2.89
CA PHE A 158 1.71 -11.64 -4.25
C PHE A 158 2.49 -10.30 -4.30
N GLY A 159 2.29 -9.41 -3.34
CA GLY A 159 3.09 -8.18 -3.21
C GLY A 159 4.57 -8.45 -2.89
N ILE A 160 4.86 -9.47 -2.08
CA ILE A 160 6.24 -9.90 -1.79
C ILE A 160 6.92 -10.49 -3.03
N VAL A 161 6.20 -11.26 -3.85
CA VAL A 161 6.70 -11.80 -5.12
C VAL A 161 7.12 -10.67 -6.06
N TRP A 162 6.39 -9.56 -6.11
CA TRP A 162 6.79 -8.37 -6.87
C TRP A 162 8.13 -7.80 -6.41
N ILE A 163 8.32 -7.68 -5.09
CA ILE A 163 9.59 -7.24 -4.49
C ILE A 163 10.72 -8.18 -4.90
N ILE A 164 10.58 -9.49 -4.65
CA ILE A 164 11.61 -10.50 -4.98
C ILE A 164 11.95 -10.45 -6.47
N THR A 165 10.94 -10.35 -7.33
CA THR A 165 11.12 -10.29 -8.79
C THR A 165 12.00 -9.11 -9.21
N ILE A 166 11.79 -7.93 -8.63
CA ILE A 166 12.61 -6.76 -8.94
C ILE A 166 14.05 -6.91 -8.45
N TRP A 167 14.24 -7.46 -7.25
CA TRP A 167 15.58 -7.73 -6.74
C TRP A 167 16.35 -8.69 -7.65
N LEU A 168 15.73 -9.81 -8.03
CA LEU A 168 16.33 -10.79 -8.94
C LEU A 168 16.62 -10.18 -10.32
N LYS A 169 15.67 -9.45 -10.92
CA LYS A 169 15.87 -8.80 -12.22
C LYS A 169 17.01 -7.79 -12.18
N GLY A 170 17.08 -6.97 -11.14
CA GLY A 170 18.15 -5.99 -10.97
C GLY A 170 19.51 -6.68 -10.76
N ALA A 171 19.55 -7.75 -9.99
CA ALA A 171 20.78 -8.55 -9.80
C ALA A 171 21.29 -9.11 -11.13
N TRP A 172 20.43 -9.80 -11.90
CA TRP A 172 20.80 -10.34 -13.21
C TRP A 172 21.24 -9.26 -14.21
N LYS A 173 20.69 -8.05 -14.11
CA LYS A 173 21.05 -6.93 -14.98
C LYS A 173 22.48 -6.44 -14.76
N ILE A 174 22.99 -6.52 -13.53
CA ILE A 174 24.35 -6.07 -13.17
C ILE A 174 25.36 -7.22 -13.08
N SER A 175 24.90 -8.48 -13.07
CA SER A 175 25.77 -9.64 -13.05
C SER A 175 26.67 -9.69 -14.29
N PRO A 176 27.97 -9.97 -14.14
CA PRO A 176 28.86 -10.14 -15.28
C PRO A 176 28.54 -11.44 -16.04
N VAL A 177 28.94 -11.49 -17.31
CA VAL A 177 28.92 -12.73 -18.10
C VAL A 177 29.91 -13.72 -17.49
N LEU A 178 29.52 -15.00 -17.40
CA LEU A 178 30.42 -16.07 -17.01
C LEU A 178 31.55 -16.17 -18.04
N LYS A 179 32.79 -16.15 -17.54
CA LYS A 179 34.00 -16.34 -18.37
C LYS A 179 34.14 -17.80 -18.77
#